data_AF-A0A2W6RZQ1-F1
#
_entry.id   AF-A0A2W6RZQ1-F1
#
_cell.length_a   1.000
_cell.length_b   1.000
_cell.length_c   1.000
_cell.angle_alpha   90.00
_cell.angle_beta   90.00
_cell.angle_gamma   90.00
#
_symmetry.space_group_name_H-M   'P 1'
#
loop_
_entity.id
_entity.type
_entity.pdbx_description
1 polymer ?
#
loop_
_entity_poly.entity_id
_entity_poly.type
_entity_poly.pdbx_seq_one_letter_code
_entity_poly.pdbx_strand_id
1 'polypeptide(L)'
;MIQPQRLHGTPANIVRYYTVGDYYTKGGNEPSEWGGKLAADLGLSGAVDPKLLRDLLAGKVGDQQLGRHRADGEIQHHPGWDFAVNAPKSVSIMGLVAGDERVLAAHERAVTAAICYLEEQAQLRRRDEGRIVHETTGRFLVARFTEHGSRELDPHLHTHLVVLNMTNRENGDPMASLESRVMYGEQR
;
A
#
# COMPACT_ATOMS: atom_id res chain seq x y z
N MET A 1 5.27 2.83 -15.06
CA MET A 1 3.82 3.16 -15.08
C MET A 1 3.25 2.87 -13.70
N ILE A 2 2.35 3.71 -13.18
CA ILE A 2 1.65 3.46 -11.91
C ILE A 2 0.17 3.18 -12.21
N GLN A 3 -0.34 2.05 -11.72
CA GLN A 3 -1.74 1.65 -11.88
C GLN A 3 -2.37 1.40 -10.50
N PRO A 4 -3.12 2.36 -9.92
CA PRO A 4 -3.97 2.08 -8.77
C PRO A 4 -5.08 1.09 -9.10
N GLN A 5 -5.22 0.12 -8.23
CA GLN A 5 -6.33 -0.79 -8.19
C GLN A 5 -6.96 -0.74 -6.80
N ARG A 6 -8.29 -0.79 -6.77
CA ARG A 6 -9.01 -0.97 -5.53
C ARG A 6 -8.81 -2.41 -5.07
N LEU A 7 -8.50 -2.63 -3.79
CA LEU A 7 -8.38 -3.99 -3.28
C LEU A 7 -9.76 -4.62 -3.08
N HIS A 8 -9.88 -5.85 -3.56
CA HIS A 8 -11.10 -6.65 -3.48
C HIS A 8 -10.83 -7.99 -2.80
N GLY A 9 -11.84 -8.52 -2.11
CA GLY A 9 -11.76 -9.79 -1.40
C GLY A 9 -11.52 -9.64 0.09
N THR A 10 -11.28 -10.77 0.76
CA THR A 10 -11.03 -10.79 2.21
C THR A 10 -9.59 -10.37 2.51
N PRO A 11 -9.31 -9.77 3.67
CA PRO A 11 -7.94 -9.45 4.10
C PRO A 11 -7.00 -10.66 4.01
N ALA A 12 -7.48 -11.86 4.35
CA ALA A 12 -6.70 -13.10 4.22
C ALA A 12 -6.29 -13.41 2.77
N ASN A 13 -7.19 -13.24 1.80
CA ASN A 13 -6.88 -13.48 0.39
C ASN A 13 -5.89 -12.44 -0.16
N ILE A 14 -6.06 -11.18 0.24
CA ILE A 14 -5.17 -10.08 -0.14
C ILE A 14 -3.76 -10.33 0.41
N VAL A 15 -3.63 -10.66 1.69
CA VAL A 15 -2.32 -11.01 2.28
C VAL A 15 -1.69 -12.19 1.56
N ARG A 16 -2.44 -13.26 1.32
CA ARG A 16 -1.92 -14.45 0.63
C ARG A 16 -1.37 -14.10 -0.76
N TYR A 17 -2.01 -13.19 -1.49
CA TYR A 17 -1.55 -12.74 -2.79
C TYR A 17 -0.15 -12.11 -2.71
N TYR A 18 0.08 -11.16 -1.79
CA TYR A 18 1.36 -10.44 -1.70
C TYR A 18 2.45 -11.19 -0.92
N THR A 19 2.10 -11.88 0.16
CA THR A 19 3.10 -12.47 1.08
C THR A 19 3.42 -13.93 0.77
N VAL A 20 2.53 -14.63 0.08
CA VAL A 20 2.69 -16.06 -0.27
C VAL A 20 2.80 -16.25 -1.77
N GLY A 21 2.86 -15.17 -2.57
CA GLY A 21 2.80 -15.22 -4.04
C GLY A 21 3.60 -16.38 -4.62
N ASP A 22 3.06 -16.99 -5.68
CA ASP A 22 3.37 -18.34 -6.17
C ASP A 22 4.72 -18.88 -5.67
N TYR A 23 4.68 -19.85 -4.75
CA TYR A 23 5.84 -20.49 -4.10
C TYR A 23 6.88 -21.06 -5.09
N TYR A 24 6.58 -21.02 -6.40
CA TYR A 24 7.42 -21.42 -7.52
C TYR A 24 8.25 -20.27 -8.12
N THR A 25 7.94 -19.00 -7.83
CA THR A 25 8.51 -17.81 -8.49
C THR A 25 9.21 -16.82 -7.57
N LYS A 26 8.89 -16.82 -6.27
CA LYS A 26 9.54 -15.93 -5.30
C LYS A 26 10.97 -16.38 -5.02
N GLY A 27 11.93 -15.74 -5.70
CA GLY A 27 13.34 -15.82 -5.32
C GLY A 27 13.55 -15.25 -3.92
N GLY A 28 14.60 -15.68 -3.21
CA GLY A 28 14.90 -15.22 -1.84
C GLY A 28 15.21 -13.71 -1.67
N ASN A 29 15.10 -12.92 -2.74
CA ASN A 29 15.44 -11.49 -2.82
C ASN A 29 14.23 -10.61 -3.16
N GLU A 30 12.99 -11.01 -2.86
CA GLU A 30 11.80 -10.17 -3.01
C GLU A 30 11.45 -9.49 -1.68
N PRO A 31 11.98 -8.28 -1.39
CA PRO A 31 11.79 -7.62 -0.12
C PRO A 31 10.35 -7.12 0.03
N SER A 32 9.87 -7.19 1.28
CA SER A 32 8.72 -6.41 1.72
C SER A 32 9.16 -5.39 2.76
N GLU A 33 8.52 -4.23 2.79
CA GLU A 33 8.79 -3.22 3.83
C GLU A 33 7.58 -2.34 4.13
N TRP A 34 7.47 -1.90 5.38
CA TRP A 34 6.56 -0.83 5.77
C TRP A 34 7.07 0.55 5.33
N GLY A 35 6.15 1.44 4.97
CA GLY A 35 6.43 2.82 4.63
C GLY A 35 5.30 3.79 4.98
N GLY A 36 5.59 5.07 4.80
CA GLY A 36 4.71 6.18 5.20
C GLY A 36 4.90 6.59 6.67
N LYS A 37 4.45 7.79 7.02
CA LYS A 37 4.55 8.38 8.36
C LYS A 37 3.83 7.56 9.41
N LEU A 38 2.71 6.92 9.06
CA LEU A 38 2.01 6.06 10.02
C LEU A 38 2.81 4.81 10.38
N ALA A 39 3.73 4.35 9.52
CA ALA A 39 4.59 3.23 9.89
C ALA A 39 5.43 3.59 11.12
N ALA A 40 6.06 4.76 11.13
CA ALA A 40 6.85 5.24 12.26
C ALA A 40 5.99 5.42 13.52
N ASP A 41 4.80 6.03 13.40
CA ASP A 41 3.88 6.24 14.53
C ASP A 41 3.41 4.92 15.16
N LEU A 42 3.21 3.90 14.33
CA LEU A 42 2.79 2.56 14.75
C LEU A 42 3.97 1.66 15.15
N GLY A 43 5.20 2.17 15.12
CA GLY A 43 6.42 1.39 15.42
C GLY A 43 6.72 0.30 14.39
N LEU A 44 6.20 0.43 13.17
CA LEU A 44 6.37 -0.51 12.06
C LEU A 44 7.62 -0.14 11.26
N SER A 45 8.54 -1.09 11.13
CA SER A 45 9.75 -0.95 10.31
C SER A 45 10.18 -2.31 9.78
N GLY A 46 10.94 -2.30 8.68
CA GLY A 46 11.44 -3.53 8.07
C GLY A 46 10.32 -4.38 7.45
N ALA A 47 10.54 -5.70 7.43
CA ALA A 47 9.71 -6.67 6.73
C ALA A 47 8.24 -6.67 7.19
N VAL A 48 7.34 -6.86 6.22
CA VAL A 48 5.90 -6.87 6.47
C VAL A 48 5.49 -8.20 7.10
N ASP A 49 5.01 -8.17 8.35
CA ASP A 49 4.40 -9.34 8.98
C ASP A 49 3.02 -9.64 8.37
N PRO A 50 2.78 -10.84 7.81
CA PRO A 50 1.53 -11.17 7.14
C PRO A 50 0.30 -11.14 8.07
N LYS A 51 0.46 -11.48 9.36
CA LYS A 51 -0.66 -11.49 10.30
C LYS A 51 -1.07 -10.06 10.64
N LEU A 52 -0.09 -9.19 10.89
CA LEU A 52 -0.32 -7.78 11.16
C LEU A 52 -0.93 -7.09 9.94
N LEU A 53 -0.39 -7.32 8.74
CA LEU A 53 -0.97 -6.78 7.51
C LEU A 53 -2.43 -7.18 7.34
N ARG A 54 -2.78 -8.45 7.63
CA ARG A 54 -4.17 -8.93 7.55
C ARG A 54 -5.07 -8.16 8.50
N ASP A 55 -4.63 -7.94 9.73
CA ASP A 55 -5.43 -7.28 10.76
C ASP A 55 -5.62 -5.79 10.42
N LEU A 56 -4.56 -5.12 9.94
CA LEU A 56 -4.62 -3.74 9.47
C LEU A 56 -5.51 -3.58 8.23
N LEU A 57 -5.46 -4.50 7.26
CA LEU A 57 -6.36 -4.54 6.10
C LEU A 57 -7.83 -4.81 6.51
N ALA A 58 -8.06 -5.43 7.67
CA ALA A 58 -9.39 -5.56 8.26
C ALA A 58 -9.83 -4.31 9.04
N GLY A 59 -8.99 -3.26 9.08
CA GLY A 59 -9.24 -2.03 9.80
C GLY A 59 -8.95 -2.11 11.31
N LYS A 60 -8.24 -3.14 11.79
CA LYS A 60 -7.88 -3.30 13.20
C LYS A 60 -6.54 -2.63 13.47
N VAL A 61 -6.54 -1.54 14.22
CA VAL A 61 -5.35 -0.77 14.57
C VAL A 61 -5.29 -0.63 16.09
N GLY A 62 -4.47 -1.46 16.74
CA GLY A 62 -4.51 -1.60 18.20
C GLY A 62 -5.90 -2.01 18.67
N ASP A 63 -6.46 -1.27 19.62
CA ASP A 63 -7.83 -1.47 20.12
C ASP A 63 -8.91 -0.83 19.24
N GLN A 64 -8.51 -0.07 18.21
CA GLN A 64 -9.44 0.62 17.32
C GLN A 64 -9.88 -0.28 16.17
N GLN A 65 -11.19 -0.27 15.88
CA GLN A 65 -11.77 -0.87 14.68
C GLN A 65 -12.27 0.22 13.73
N LEU A 66 -11.66 0.30 12.56
CA LEU A 66 -12.09 1.16 11.46
C LEU A 66 -13.21 0.50 10.65
N GLY A 67 -14.01 1.33 9.98
CA GLY A 67 -15.12 0.92 9.14
C GLY A 67 -16.47 1.37 9.67
N ARG A 68 -17.51 1.14 8.87
CA ARG A 68 -18.89 1.47 9.25
C ARG A 68 -19.53 0.26 9.92
N HIS A 69 -19.98 0.44 11.16
CA HIS A 69 -20.83 -0.53 11.84
C HIS A 69 -22.22 -0.57 11.17
N ARG A 70 -22.62 -1.76 10.72
CA ARG A 70 -23.95 -2.01 10.18
C ARG A 70 -24.89 -2.53 11.26
N ALA A 71 -26.19 -2.46 10.99
CA ALA A 71 -27.23 -2.85 11.95
C ALA A 71 -27.24 -4.35 12.27
N ASP A 72 -26.67 -5.17 11.39
CA ASP A 72 -26.48 -6.62 11.55
C ASP A 72 -25.23 -6.98 12.37
N GLY A 73 -24.46 -5.98 12.83
CA GLY A 73 -23.21 -6.19 13.57
C GLY A 73 -21.97 -6.32 12.68
N GLU A 74 -22.13 -6.35 11.35
CA GLU A 74 -21.01 -6.43 10.42
C GLU A 74 -20.26 -5.10 10.34
N ILE A 75 -18.93 -5.18 10.29
CA ILE A 75 -18.07 -4.01 10.10
C ILE A 75 -17.69 -3.93 8.63
N GLN A 76 -18.14 -2.87 7.97
CA GLN A 76 -17.76 -2.60 6.59
C GLN A 76 -16.53 -1.69 6.57
N HIS A 77 -15.35 -2.28 6.41
CA HIS A 77 -14.10 -1.58 6.14
C HIS A 77 -13.62 -1.89 4.72
N HIS A 78 -13.16 -0.87 4.01
CA HIS A 78 -12.49 -1.05 2.73
C HIS A 78 -10.99 -1.23 3.00
N PRO A 79 -10.33 -2.32 2.55
CA PRO A 79 -8.96 -2.64 2.96
C PRO A 79 -7.91 -1.63 2.49
N GLY A 80 -8.08 -1.08 1.28
CA GLY A 80 -7.08 -0.17 0.72
C GLY A 80 -6.96 -0.28 -0.79
N TRP A 81 -5.81 0.16 -1.29
CA TRP A 81 -5.49 0.25 -2.70
C TRP A 81 -4.11 -0.33 -2.96
N ASP A 82 -3.90 -0.82 -4.17
CA ASP A 82 -2.59 -1.25 -4.64
C ASP A 82 -2.16 -0.33 -5.79
N PHE A 83 -1.03 0.34 -5.63
CA PHE A 83 -0.40 1.13 -6.68
C PHE A 83 0.82 0.36 -7.20
N ALA A 84 0.64 -0.39 -8.28
CA ALA A 84 1.75 -1.12 -8.88
C ALA A 84 2.67 -0.18 -9.67
N VAL A 85 3.91 -0.02 -9.22
CA VAL A 85 4.98 0.72 -9.91
C VAL A 85 5.73 -0.25 -10.81
N ASN A 86 5.45 -0.18 -12.11
CA ASN A 86 6.02 -1.10 -13.10
C ASN A 86 7.17 -0.44 -13.85
N ALA A 87 8.35 -1.05 -13.81
CA ALA A 87 9.49 -0.64 -14.64
C ALA A 87 9.25 -1.02 -16.11
N PRO A 88 9.72 -0.21 -17.08
CA PRO A 88 9.71 -0.63 -18.48
C PRO A 88 10.43 -1.97 -18.69
N LYS A 89 10.01 -2.73 -19.71
CA LYS A 89 10.58 -4.07 -19.95
C LYS A 89 12.09 -4.06 -20.16
N SER A 90 12.63 -3.10 -20.90
CA SER A 90 14.07 -2.93 -21.10
C SER A 90 14.82 -2.67 -19.80
N VAL A 91 14.23 -1.89 -18.89
CA VAL A 91 14.78 -1.61 -17.55
C VAL A 91 14.78 -2.89 -16.71
N SER A 92 13.71 -3.68 -16.76
CA SER A 92 13.62 -4.96 -16.06
C SER A 92 14.69 -5.95 -16.57
N ILE A 93 14.92 -6.03 -17.88
CA ILE A 93 15.98 -6.86 -18.47
C ILE A 93 17.37 -6.39 -18.00
N MET A 94 17.63 -5.08 -18.01
CA MET A 94 18.93 -4.55 -17.55
C MET A 94 19.20 -4.85 -16.07
N GLY A 95 18.21 -4.68 -15.20
CA GLY A 95 18.37 -4.96 -13.77
C GLY A 95 18.47 -6.45 -13.45
N LEU A 96 17.56 -7.26 -14.00
CA LEU A 96 17.36 -8.65 -13.56
C LEU A 96 18.14 -9.68 -14.38
N VAL A 97 18.37 -9.42 -15.68
CA VAL A 97 19.07 -10.35 -16.57
C VAL A 97 20.53 -9.95 -16.74
N ALA A 98 20.79 -8.66 -17.03
CA ALA A 98 22.17 -8.16 -17.14
C ALA A 98 22.83 -7.90 -15.77
N GLY A 99 22.06 -7.96 -14.68
CA GLY A 99 22.57 -7.83 -13.31
C GLY A 99 23.00 -6.41 -12.93
N ASP A 100 22.46 -5.37 -13.58
CA ASP A 100 22.82 -3.98 -13.27
C ASP A 100 22.11 -3.51 -11.99
N GLU A 101 22.77 -3.67 -10.84
CA GLU A 101 22.24 -3.26 -9.53
C GLU A 101 21.90 -1.77 -9.44
N ARG A 102 22.51 -0.91 -10.28
CA ARG A 102 22.19 0.53 -10.31
C ARG A 102 20.78 0.77 -10.79
N VAL A 103 20.27 -0.10 -11.68
CA VAL A 103 18.89 -0.06 -12.18
C VAL A 103 17.93 -0.46 -11.07
N LEU A 104 18.24 -1.51 -10.31
CA LEU A 104 17.43 -1.93 -9.16
C LEU A 104 17.36 -0.82 -8.11
N ALA A 105 18.51 -0.23 -7.75
CA ALA A 105 18.55 0.89 -6.82
C ALA A 105 17.80 2.13 -7.35
N ALA A 106 17.82 2.39 -8.66
CA ALA A 106 17.06 3.49 -9.26
C ALA A 106 15.54 3.26 -9.20
N HIS A 107 15.09 2.03 -9.43
CA HIS A 107 13.70 1.63 -9.25
C HIS A 107 13.25 1.85 -7.80
N GLU A 108 14.03 1.37 -6.83
CA GLU A 108 13.73 1.56 -5.40
C GLU A 108 13.62 3.05 -5.02
N ARG A 109 14.52 3.90 -5.51
CA ARG A 109 14.41 5.36 -5.30
C ARG A 109 13.15 5.96 -5.94
N ALA A 110 12.77 5.50 -7.13
CA ALA A 110 11.55 5.95 -7.79
C ALA A 110 10.29 5.52 -7.02
N VAL A 111 10.30 4.32 -6.45
CA VAL A 111 9.26 3.81 -5.57
C VAL A 111 9.13 4.70 -4.32
N THR A 112 10.25 5.02 -3.64
CA THR A 112 10.23 5.94 -2.49
C THR A 112 9.66 7.30 -2.88
N ALA A 113 10.06 7.87 -4.02
CA ALA A 113 9.52 9.14 -4.49
C ALA A 113 8.01 9.08 -4.75
N ALA A 114 7.51 7.96 -5.32
CA ALA A 114 6.08 7.75 -5.52
C ALA A 114 5.31 7.65 -4.18
N ILE A 115 5.87 6.96 -3.18
CA ILE A 115 5.30 6.90 -1.83
C ILE A 115 5.21 8.30 -1.22
N CYS A 116 6.28 9.09 -1.27
CA CYS A 116 6.27 10.46 -0.74
C CYS A 116 5.21 11.33 -1.42
N TYR A 117 5.10 11.23 -2.75
CA TYR A 117 4.08 11.97 -3.49
C TYR A 117 2.66 11.55 -3.08
N LEU A 118 2.37 10.24 -3.03
CA LEU A 118 1.05 9.73 -2.61
C LEU A 118 0.72 10.15 -1.17
N GLU A 119 1.72 10.15 -0.29
CA GLU A 119 1.55 10.55 1.10
C GLU A 119 1.13 12.01 1.23
N GLU A 120 1.74 12.93 0.48
CA GLU A 120 1.38 14.36 0.48
C GLU A 120 -0.06 14.60 0.07
N GLN A 121 -0.61 13.70 -0.75
CA GLN A 121 -2.00 13.76 -1.23
C GLN A 121 -3.00 13.03 -0.32
N ALA A 122 -2.55 12.39 0.77
CA ALA A 122 -3.43 11.68 1.68
C ALA A 122 -4.41 12.65 2.36
N GLN A 123 -5.70 12.34 2.27
CA GLN A 123 -6.77 13.15 2.87
C GLN A 123 -7.72 12.28 3.70
N LEU A 124 -8.39 12.90 4.65
CA LEU A 124 -9.59 12.37 5.27
C LEU A 124 -10.81 13.21 4.90
N ARG A 125 -12.00 12.60 5.03
CA ARG A 125 -13.29 13.29 4.87
C ARG A 125 -14.05 13.25 6.18
N ARG A 126 -14.50 14.43 6.64
CA ARG A 126 -15.35 14.56 7.83
C ARG A 126 -16.61 15.35 7.54
N ARG A 127 -17.60 15.23 8.43
CA ARG A 127 -18.78 16.09 8.44
C ARG A 127 -18.60 17.12 9.54
N ASP A 128 -18.70 18.39 9.17
CA ASP A 128 -18.54 19.54 10.05
C ASP A 128 -19.77 20.45 9.87
N GLU A 129 -20.57 20.62 10.91
CA GLU A 129 -21.84 21.39 10.88
C GLU A 129 -22.75 21.07 9.67
N GLY A 130 -22.83 19.79 9.30
CA GLY A 130 -23.65 19.31 8.17
C GLY A 130 -22.98 19.46 6.79
N ARG A 131 -21.81 20.09 6.70
CA ARG A 131 -21.01 20.20 5.48
C ARG A 131 -19.96 19.11 5.41
N ILE A 132 -19.60 18.70 4.20
CA ILE A 132 -18.48 17.77 3.97
C ILE A 132 -17.21 18.60 3.87
N VAL A 133 -16.24 18.30 4.72
CA VAL A 133 -14.90 18.92 4.71
C VAL A 133 -13.88 17.86 4.38
N HIS A 134 -12.97 18.20 3.47
CA HIS A 134 -11.81 17.40 3.11
C HIS A 134 -10.58 18.04 3.75
N GLU A 135 -9.75 17.23 4.38
CA GLU A 135 -8.58 17.67 5.13
C GLU A 135 -7.39 16.83 4.70
N THR A 136 -6.34 17.49 4.19
CA THR A 136 -5.07 16.83 3.89
C THR A 136 -4.37 16.49 5.18
N THR A 137 -4.23 15.20 5.44
CA THR A 137 -3.47 14.69 6.57
C THR A 137 -1.99 14.58 6.23
N GLY A 138 -1.67 14.30 4.96
CA GLY A 138 -0.29 14.09 4.53
C GLY A 138 0.34 12.86 5.18
N ARG A 139 -0.47 11.87 5.57
CA ARG A 139 -0.08 10.69 6.37
C ARG A 139 -0.85 9.47 5.91
N PHE A 140 -0.14 8.38 5.64
CA PHE A 140 -0.76 7.08 5.36
C PHE A 140 0.16 5.93 5.80
N LEU A 141 -0.37 4.71 5.70
CA LEU A 141 0.41 3.49 5.87
C LEU A 141 0.45 2.74 4.54
N VAL A 142 1.65 2.33 4.13
CA VAL A 142 1.84 1.51 2.92
C VAL A 142 2.72 0.31 3.24
N ALA A 143 2.35 -0.86 2.70
CA ALA A 143 3.22 -2.02 2.61
C ALA A 143 3.72 -2.13 1.16
N ARG A 144 5.05 -2.15 0.98
CA ARG A 144 5.67 -2.29 -0.33
C ARG A 144 6.19 -3.71 -0.54
N PHE A 145 5.97 -4.28 -1.72
CA PHE A 145 6.45 -5.61 -2.11
C PHE A 145 7.12 -5.51 -3.48
N THR A 146 8.44 -5.70 -3.56
CA THR A 146 9.17 -5.69 -4.84
C THR A 146 9.27 -7.11 -5.37
N GLU A 147 8.78 -7.32 -6.59
CA GLU A 147 8.76 -8.60 -7.29
C GLU A 147 9.56 -8.52 -8.60
N HIS A 148 10.12 -9.66 -9.03
CA HIS A 148 11.06 -9.71 -10.16
C HIS A 148 10.55 -10.48 -11.39
N GLY A 149 9.43 -11.20 -11.26
CA GLY A 149 8.86 -12.01 -12.33
C GLY A 149 7.46 -11.57 -12.72
N SER A 150 7.10 -11.75 -13.99
CA SER A 150 5.69 -11.69 -14.40
C SER A 150 4.97 -13.01 -14.11
N ARG A 151 3.65 -13.05 -14.36
CA ARG A 151 2.84 -14.29 -14.33
C ARG A 151 3.30 -15.33 -15.37
N GLU A 152 3.85 -14.88 -16.49
CA GLU A 152 4.42 -15.73 -17.55
C GLU A 152 5.91 -16.03 -17.32
N LEU A 153 6.43 -15.73 -16.12
CA LEU A 153 7.82 -15.94 -15.70
C LEU A 153 8.87 -15.14 -16.48
N ASP A 154 8.46 -14.10 -17.20
CA ASP A 154 9.41 -13.18 -17.84
C ASP A 154 9.92 -12.10 -16.87
N PRO A 155 11.15 -11.58 -17.03
CA PRO A 155 11.74 -10.61 -16.10
C PRO A 155 10.91 -9.32 -16.03
N HIS A 156 10.32 -9.03 -14.87
CA HIS A 156 9.47 -7.87 -14.70
C HIS A 156 9.69 -7.27 -13.31
N LEU A 157 10.48 -6.19 -13.27
CA LEU A 157 10.74 -5.45 -12.05
C LEU A 157 9.55 -4.54 -11.75
N HIS A 158 8.85 -4.84 -10.67
CA HIS A 158 7.72 -4.05 -10.24
C HIS A 158 7.57 -4.06 -8.73
N THR A 159 6.95 -3.02 -8.19
CA THR A 159 6.68 -2.92 -6.75
C THR A 159 5.21 -2.64 -6.53
N HIS A 160 4.55 -3.50 -5.76
CA HIS A 160 3.21 -3.28 -5.27
C HIS A 160 3.26 -2.35 -4.06
N LEU A 161 2.52 -1.25 -4.11
CA LEU A 161 2.35 -0.31 -3.00
C LEU A 161 0.94 -0.47 -2.45
N VAL A 162 0.81 -1.35 -1.46
CA VAL A 162 -0.46 -1.64 -0.77
C VAL A 162 -0.70 -0.52 0.24
N VAL A 163 -1.44 0.51 -0.18
CA VAL A 163 -1.86 1.64 0.65
C VAL A 163 -3.08 1.22 1.48
N LEU A 164 -2.92 1.19 2.79
CA LEU A 164 -4.00 0.80 3.70
C LEU A 164 -4.96 1.96 3.91
N ASN A 165 -6.24 1.65 4.06
CA ASN A 165 -7.31 2.66 4.21
C ASN A 165 -7.37 3.26 5.64
N MET A 166 -6.28 3.89 6.04
CA MET A 166 -6.13 4.52 7.34
C MET A 166 -5.25 5.77 7.28
N THR A 167 -5.62 6.76 8.08
CA THR A 167 -4.93 8.04 8.24
C THR A 167 -5.31 8.67 9.58
N ASN A 168 -4.55 9.64 10.06
CA ASN A 168 -4.89 10.47 11.21
C ASN A 168 -4.38 11.90 10.95
N ARG A 169 -4.76 12.89 11.77
CA ARG A 169 -4.25 14.26 11.57
C ARG A 169 -2.85 14.38 12.14
N GLU A 170 -2.68 13.93 13.38
CA GLU A 170 -1.42 13.97 14.09
C GLU A 170 -1.11 12.63 14.78
N ASN A 171 0.15 12.44 15.18
CA ASN A 171 0.53 11.25 15.92
C ASN A 171 -0.24 11.18 17.24
N GLY A 172 -0.84 10.02 17.54
CA GLY A 172 -1.67 9.80 18.73
C GLY A 172 -3.16 10.07 18.51
N ASP A 173 -3.55 10.72 17.40
CA ASP A 173 -4.96 10.88 17.07
C ASP A 173 -5.62 9.54 16.69
N PRO A 174 -6.93 9.37 16.94
CA PRO A 174 -7.69 8.24 16.43
C PRO A 174 -7.56 8.12 14.91
N MET A 175 -7.41 6.89 14.44
CA MET A 175 -7.36 6.62 13.01
C MET A 175 -8.72 6.90 12.35
N ALA A 176 -8.68 7.27 11.08
CA ALA A 176 -9.82 7.49 10.21
C ALA A 176 -9.54 6.84 8.84
N SER A 177 -10.58 6.58 8.06
CA SER A 177 -10.40 6.11 6.68
C SER A 177 -9.93 7.23 5.75
N LEU A 178 -9.13 6.85 4.75
CA LEU A 178 -8.70 7.75 3.68
C LEU A 178 -9.87 8.15 2.78
N GLU A 179 -9.80 9.37 2.27
CA GLU A 179 -10.65 9.82 1.17
C GLU A 179 -10.11 9.30 -0.16
N SER A 180 -10.94 8.53 -0.86
CA SER A 180 -10.51 7.80 -2.06
C SER A 180 -10.36 8.66 -3.30
N ARG A 181 -11.04 9.82 -3.40
CA ARG A 181 -11.07 10.60 -4.64
C ARG A 181 -9.69 11.06 -5.09
N VAL A 182 -8.85 11.49 -4.15
CA VAL A 182 -7.52 12.01 -4.47
C VAL A 182 -6.60 10.90 -4.98
N MET A 183 -6.81 9.66 -4.55
CA MET A 183 -6.03 8.49 -4.97
C MET A 183 -6.16 8.15 -6.46
N TYR A 184 -7.23 8.61 -7.12
CA TYR A 184 -7.46 8.38 -8.56
C TYR A 184 -7.37 9.65 -9.41
N GLY A 185 -7.30 10.84 -8.78
CA GLY A 185 -7.38 12.12 -9.48
C GLY A 185 -6.26 12.36 -10.49
N GLU A 186 -5.11 11.73 -10.27
CA GLU A 186 -3.89 11.90 -11.07
C GLU A 186 -3.74 10.85 -12.19
N GLN A 187 -4.69 9.93 -12.33
CA GLN A 187 -4.76 9.04 -13.50
C GLN A 187 -5.48 9.74 -14.64
N ARG A 188 -4.74 10.46 -15.48
CA ARG A 188 -5.24 10.98 -16.76
C ARG A 188 -4.59 10.28 -17.93
#